data_AF-X1LGT1-F1
#
_entry.id   AF-X1LGT1-F1
#
_cell.length_a   1.000
_cell.length_b   1.000
_cell.length_c   1.000
_cell.angle_alpha   90.00
_cell.angle_beta   90.00
_cell.angle_gamma   90.00
#
_symmetry.space_group_name_H-M   'P 1'
#
loop_
_entity.id
_entity.type
_entity.pdbx_description
1 polymer ?
#
loop_
_entity_poly.entity_id
_entity_poly.type
_entity_poly.pdbx_seq_one_letter_code
_entity_poly.pdbx_strand_id
1 'polypeptide(L)'
;AKEYRALFEKGKKWVDENLFNGEYYHQRIDLKDKKILEEYREGDSMVGSTLQAYWSGEHHEIKYQVAEGCGIDQVLAQWHANISGLGKIYNKNQTQKALRSIFKYNFKKSMQDFFNPCRIFCLNTEAGLIICEYPKDKPAVPVPYAEETMNGFEYQAACHMIQEGMISEGLEIVKAVRDRFDGEKRNPWNEFECGSNYARSMASYALLLALSGFEFDMAKGHIGFSPKINQENFYCFWSLNYGWGSFEIQENKIRFTVKWGHICLNSFACSVFKTKQIETITVGDEKVSFAVKDGCVRFESAIDIKVNEALCAIVK
;
A
#
# COMPACT_ATOMS: atom_id res chain seq x y z
N ALA A 1 14.33 -8.06 -21.62
CA ALA A 1 14.37 -6.76 -20.91
C ALA A 1 13.81 -5.61 -21.76
N LYS A 2 14.36 -5.30 -22.94
CA LYS A 2 13.91 -4.17 -23.78
C LYS A 2 12.44 -4.25 -24.18
N GLU A 3 11.97 -5.43 -24.60
CA GLU A 3 10.58 -5.67 -24.99
C GLU A 3 9.60 -5.40 -23.85
N TYR A 4 9.81 -6.00 -22.66
CA TYR A 4 8.97 -5.74 -21.49
C TYR A 4 8.99 -4.27 -21.05
N ARG A 5 10.13 -3.58 -21.17
CA ARG A 5 10.19 -2.13 -20.92
C ARG A 5 9.29 -1.36 -21.88
N ALA A 6 9.37 -1.67 -23.18
CA ALA A 6 8.55 -1.01 -24.20
C ALA A 6 7.05 -1.28 -23.97
N LEU A 7 6.68 -2.51 -23.62
CA LEU A 7 5.29 -2.86 -23.27
C LEU A 7 4.82 -2.10 -22.03
N PHE A 8 5.65 -2.02 -20.99
CA PHE A 8 5.36 -1.26 -19.77
C PHE A 8 5.11 0.23 -20.07
N GLU A 9 6.02 0.90 -20.78
CA GLU A 9 5.86 2.33 -21.07
C GLU A 9 4.61 2.60 -21.93
N LYS A 10 4.33 1.73 -22.90
CA LYS A 10 3.10 1.82 -23.73
C LYS A 10 1.84 1.64 -22.88
N GLY A 11 1.81 0.61 -22.02
CA GLY A 11 0.68 0.31 -21.15
C GLY A 11 0.43 1.42 -20.13
N LYS A 12 1.48 1.87 -19.44
CA LYS A 12 1.44 3.00 -18.51
C LYS A 12 0.84 4.24 -19.15
N LYS A 13 1.38 4.66 -20.30
CA LYS A 13 0.88 5.82 -21.05
C LYS A 13 -0.60 5.67 -21.38
N TRP A 14 -0.99 4.52 -21.92
CA TRP A 14 -2.37 4.28 -22.30
C TRP A 14 -3.32 4.36 -21.09
N VAL A 15 -2.97 3.73 -19.96
CA VAL A 15 -3.75 3.76 -18.73
C VAL A 15 -3.92 5.19 -18.21
N ASP A 16 -2.82 5.95 -18.10
CA ASP A 16 -2.84 7.34 -17.60
C ASP A 16 -3.65 8.30 -18.50
N GLU A 17 -3.71 8.03 -19.81
CA GLU A 17 -4.46 8.84 -20.79
C GLU A 17 -5.92 8.44 -20.94
N ASN A 18 -6.25 7.15 -20.75
CA ASN A 18 -7.56 6.60 -21.12
C ASN A 18 -8.44 6.20 -19.94
N LEU A 19 -7.83 5.93 -18.77
CA LEU A 19 -8.55 5.43 -17.60
C LEU A 19 -8.59 6.43 -16.46
N PHE A 20 -7.89 7.57 -16.54
CA PHE A 20 -7.97 8.62 -15.52
C PHE A 20 -9.03 9.67 -15.90
N ASN A 21 -10.11 9.79 -15.10
CA ASN A 21 -11.25 10.65 -15.41
C ASN A 21 -11.10 12.11 -14.94
N GLY A 22 -9.91 12.49 -14.47
CA GLY A 22 -9.61 13.82 -13.91
C GLY A 22 -9.47 13.81 -12.38
N GLU A 23 -10.09 12.84 -11.70
CA GLU A 23 -10.00 12.66 -10.25
C GLU A 23 -9.40 11.30 -9.87
N TYR A 24 -9.86 10.22 -10.50
CA TYR A 24 -9.47 8.85 -10.19
C TYR A 24 -9.47 7.96 -11.44
N TYR A 25 -8.93 6.74 -11.32
CA TYR A 25 -8.94 5.73 -12.36
C TYR A 25 -10.24 4.92 -12.31
N HIS A 26 -10.89 4.73 -13.46
CA HIS A 26 -12.17 4.06 -13.59
C HIS A 26 -12.13 2.95 -14.66
N GLN A 27 -13.17 2.12 -14.69
CA GLN A 27 -13.33 1.08 -15.70
C GLN A 27 -14.08 1.65 -16.90
N ARG A 28 -13.40 1.80 -18.04
CA ARG A 28 -14.03 2.22 -19.29
C ARG A 28 -14.85 1.07 -19.90
N ILE A 29 -16.16 1.09 -19.67
CA ILE A 29 -17.11 0.10 -20.20
C ILE A 29 -18.46 0.78 -20.51
N ASP A 30 -19.10 0.40 -21.61
CA ASP A 30 -20.51 0.71 -21.84
C ASP A 30 -21.36 -0.42 -21.25
N LEU A 31 -22.03 -0.15 -20.13
CA LEU A 31 -22.86 -1.14 -19.44
C LEU A 31 -24.02 -1.63 -20.30
N LYS A 32 -24.46 -0.87 -21.31
CA LYS A 32 -25.58 -1.24 -22.18
C LYS A 32 -25.14 -2.07 -23.39
N ASP A 33 -23.84 -2.16 -23.64
CA ASP A 33 -23.32 -2.95 -24.77
C ASP A 33 -23.25 -4.43 -24.43
N LYS A 34 -24.40 -5.10 -24.59
CA LYS A 34 -24.53 -6.55 -24.39
C LYS A 34 -23.54 -7.36 -25.23
N LYS A 35 -23.06 -6.84 -26.37
CA LYS A 35 -22.15 -7.56 -27.28
C LYS A 35 -20.85 -7.96 -26.59
N ILE A 36 -20.41 -7.18 -25.59
CA ILE A 36 -19.25 -7.52 -24.75
C ILE A 36 -19.41 -8.91 -24.13
N LEU A 37 -20.61 -9.27 -23.66
CA LEU A 37 -20.88 -10.59 -23.09
C LEU A 37 -21.12 -11.67 -24.16
N GLU A 38 -21.61 -11.29 -25.34
CA GLU A 38 -21.91 -12.23 -26.43
C GLU A 38 -20.64 -12.88 -27.01
N GLU A 39 -19.49 -12.23 -26.90
CA GLU A 39 -18.17 -12.81 -27.21
C GLU A 39 -17.86 -14.03 -26.32
N TYR A 40 -18.44 -14.06 -25.12
CA TYR A 40 -18.25 -15.11 -24.12
C TYR A 40 -19.51 -15.96 -23.91
N ARG A 41 -20.45 -15.97 -24.86
CA ARG A 41 -21.75 -16.66 -24.70
C ARG A 41 -21.65 -18.17 -24.48
N GLU A 42 -20.58 -18.79 -24.95
CA GLU A 42 -20.28 -20.22 -24.76
C GLU A 42 -19.58 -20.48 -23.42
N GLY A 43 -19.34 -19.44 -22.63
CA GLY A 43 -18.76 -19.51 -21.29
C GLY A 43 -19.78 -19.89 -20.23
N ASP A 44 -19.27 -20.57 -19.20
CA ASP A 44 -20.03 -20.94 -18.00
C ASP A 44 -19.58 -20.12 -16.79
N SER A 45 -20.47 -20.03 -15.81
CA SER A 45 -20.21 -19.46 -14.49
C SER A 45 -20.73 -20.39 -13.39
N MET A 46 -20.45 -20.06 -12.12
CA MET A 46 -20.98 -20.81 -10.98
C MET A 46 -22.51 -20.77 -10.86
N VAL A 47 -23.20 -19.89 -11.59
CA VAL A 47 -24.65 -19.68 -11.51
C VAL A 47 -25.35 -19.80 -12.87
N GLY A 48 -24.73 -20.49 -13.82
CA GLY A 48 -25.25 -20.73 -15.18
C GLY A 48 -24.41 -20.05 -16.26
N SER A 49 -24.98 -19.86 -17.46
CA SER A 49 -24.25 -19.27 -18.60
C SER A 49 -23.78 -17.84 -18.31
N THR A 50 -22.74 -17.38 -19.01
CA THR A 50 -22.24 -16.00 -18.89
C THR A 50 -23.33 -14.94 -19.05
N LEU A 51 -24.24 -15.10 -20.02
CA LEU A 51 -25.33 -14.14 -20.22
C LEU A 51 -26.31 -14.11 -19.04
N GLN A 52 -26.67 -15.27 -18.49
CA GLN A 52 -27.55 -15.33 -17.31
C GLN A 52 -26.86 -14.70 -16.08
N ALA A 53 -25.58 -14.99 -15.91
CA ALA A 53 -24.80 -14.54 -14.77
C ALA A 53 -24.52 -13.04 -14.78
N TYR A 54 -24.25 -12.44 -15.94
CA TYR A 54 -23.72 -11.08 -16.04
C TYR A 54 -24.62 -10.06 -16.76
N TRP A 55 -25.69 -10.48 -17.45
CA TRP A 55 -26.65 -9.53 -18.04
C TRP A 55 -27.87 -9.32 -17.13
N SER A 56 -28.27 -8.07 -16.91
CA SER A 56 -29.56 -7.74 -16.32
C SER A 56 -30.59 -7.51 -17.43
N GLY A 57 -31.55 -8.43 -17.56
CA GLY A 57 -32.66 -8.27 -18.49
C GLY A 57 -33.58 -7.10 -18.15
N GLU A 58 -33.72 -6.78 -16.86
CA GLU A 58 -34.58 -5.72 -16.34
C GLU A 58 -33.97 -4.33 -16.56
N HIS A 59 -32.68 -4.16 -16.24
CA HIS A 59 -32.02 -2.86 -16.31
C HIS A 59 -31.32 -2.61 -17.65
N HIS A 60 -31.23 -3.64 -18.51
CA HIS A 60 -30.47 -3.61 -19.76
C HIS A 60 -29.01 -3.19 -19.54
N GLU A 61 -28.40 -3.70 -18.48
CA GLU A 61 -27.03 -3.40 -18.07
C GLU A 61 -26.22 -4.68 -17.79
N ILE A 62 -24.91 -4.61 -18.01
CA ILE A 62 -23.94 -5.58 -17.52
C ILE A 62 -23.80 -5.41 -15.99
N LYS A 63 -24.05 -6.48 -15.25
CA LYS A 63 -23.95 -6.55 -13.78
C LYS A 63 -22.49 -6.60 -13.33
N TYR A 64 -22.25 -6.27 -12.06
CA TYR A 64 -21.00 -6.55 -11.34
C TYR A 64 -19.78 -5.78 -11.84
N GLN A 65 -19.99 -4.58 -12.37
CA GLN A 65 -18.93 -3.73 -12.91
C GLN A 65 -18.59 -2.58 -11.97
N VAL A 66 -17.33 -2.14 -12.02
CA VAL A 66 -16.90 -0.89 -11.35
C VAL A 66 -17.39 0.30 -12.17
N ALA A 67 -17.32 0.24 -13.51
CA ALA A 67 -17.68 1.35 -14.40
C ALA A 67 -17.06 2.69 -13.93
N GLU A 68 -17.87 3.72 -13.72
CA GLU A 68 -17.47 5.05 -13.21
C GLU A 68 -17.21 5.09 -11.69
N GLY A 69 -17.22 3.94 -11.01
CA GLY A 69 -16.98 3.84 -9.57
C GLY A 69 -15.54 4.16 -9.16
N CYS A 70 -15.38 4.78 -8.00
CA CYS A 70 -14.12 4.98 -7.31
C CYS A 70 -13.81 3.75 -6.47
N GLY A 71 -13.13 2.77 -7.07
CA GLY A 71 -12.67 1.56 -6.36
C GLY A 71 -11.49 1.83 -5.43
N ILE A 72 -11.45 1.15 -4.28
CA ILE A 72 -10.41 1.25 -3.25
C ILE A 72 -9.02 0.82 -3.76
N ASP A 73 -8.98 -0.11 -4.71
CA ASP A 73 -7.79 -0.79 -5.24
C ASP A 73 -7.43 -0.38 -6.67
N GLN A 74 -8.07 0.66 -7.22
CA GLN A 74 -7.85 1.18 -8.58
C GLN A 74 -6.38 1.50 -8.93
N VAL A 75 -5.53 1.76 -7.92
CA VAL A 75 -4.08 2.01 -8.06
C VAL A 75 -3.22 1.06 -7.21
N LEU A 76 -3.75 -0.12 -6.87
CA LEU A 76 -3.11 -1.14 -6.04
C LEU A 76 -1.71 -1.53 -6.52
N ALA A 77 -1.49 -1.61 -7.83
CA ALA A 77 -0.20 -2.00 -8.40
C ALA A 77 0.94 -1.05 -7.97
N GLN A 78 0.64 0.24 -7.73
CA GLN A 78 1.65 1.19 -7.27
C GLN A 78 2.10 0.92 -5.83
N TRP A 79 1.20 0.49 -4.95
CA TRP A 79 1.54 0.09 -3.58
C TRP A 79 2.55 -1.07 -3.58
N HIS A 80 2.29 -2.11 -4.36
CA HIS A 80 3.23 -3.23 -4.51
C HIS A 80 4.56 -2.80 -5.16
N ALA A 81 4.51 -1.93 -6.17
CA ALA A 81 5.72 -1.42 -6.82
C ALA A 81 6.58 -0.57 -5.86
N ASN A 82 5.95 0.21 -4.98
CA ASN A 82 6.65 0.95 -3.93
C ASN A 82 7.35 0.00 -2.94
N ILE A 83 6.66 -1.05 -2.46
CA ILE A 83 7.25 -2.06 -1.56
C ILE A 83 8.42 -2.80 -2.24
N SER A 84 8.29 -3.09 -3.54
CA SER A 84 9.24 -3.92 -4.28
C SER A 84 10.36 -3.13 -4.96
N GLY A 85 10.40 -1.79 -4.80
CA GLY A 85 11.41 -0.95 -5.45
C GLY A 85 11.30 -0.89 -6.98
N LEU A 86 10.11 -1.12 -7.56
CA LEU A 86 9.89 -1.19 -9.02
C LEU A 86 9.62 0.17 -9.68
N GLY A 87 9.58 1.24 -8.89
CA GLY A 87 9.34 2.60 -9.38
C GLY A 87 7.87 2.93 -9.63
N LYS A 88 7.61 3.87 -10.53
CA LYS A 88 6.26 4.42 -10.76
C LYS A 88 5.56 3.71 -11.92
N ILE A 89 4.53 2.93 -11.59
CA ILE A 89 3.63 2.23 -12.52
C ILE A 89 2.62 3.19 -13.16
N TYR A 90 2.18 4.20 -12.42
CA TYR A 90 1.25 5.22 -12.89
C TYR A 90 1.89 6.62 -12.89
N ASN A 91 1.17 7.62 -13.39
CA ASN A 91 1.53 9.01 -13.21
C ASN A 91 1.40 9.42 -11.73
N LYS A 92 2.48 9.95 -11.15
CA LYS A 92 2.53 10.33 -9.72
C LYS A 92 1.40 11.26 -9.29
N ASN A 93 1.11 12.30 -10.07
CA ASN A 93 0.10 13.29 -9.72
C ASN A 93 -1.31 12.69 -9.81
N GLN A 94 -1.56 11.84 -10.82
CA GLN A 94 -2.82 11.12 -10.95
C GLN A 94 -3.01 10.11 -9.82
N THR A 95 -1.97 9.36 -9.42
CA THR A 95 -2.02 8.45 -8.27
C THR A 95 -2.39 9.18 -6.98
N GLN A 96 -1.74 10.31 -6.70
CA GLN A 96 -2.05 11.11 -5.51
C GLN A 96 -3.48 11.67 -5.53
N LYS A 97 -3.97 12.10 -6.70
CA LYS A 97 -5.38 12.51 -6.85
C LYS A 97 -6.34 11.35 -6.61
N ALA A 98 -6.07 10.19 -7.20
CA ALA A 98 -6.87 8.98 -7.03
C ALA A 98 -6.96 8.56 -5.56
N LEU A 99 -5.84 8.58 -4.82
CA LEU A 99 -5.82 8.30 -3.38
C LEU A 99 -6.64 9.32 -2.57
N ARG A 100 -6.57 10.61 -2.91
CA ARG A 100 -7.43 11.63 -2.30
C ARG A 100 -8.90 11.39 -2.61
N SER A 101 -9.24 10.96 -3.82
CA SER A 101 -10.62 10.60 -4.19
C SER A 101 -11.10 9.35 -3.44
N ILE A 102 -10.27 8.32 -3.29
CA ILE A 102 -10.59 7.14 -2.46
C ILE A 102 -10.92 7.59 -1.04
N PHE A 103 -10.06 8.41 -0.40
CA PHE A 103 -10.35 8.90 0.94
C PHE A 103 -11.64 9.74 0.97
N LYS A 104 -11.78 10.70 0.05
CA LYS A 104 -12.93 11.62 -0.01
C LYS A 104 -14.27 10.89 -0.19
N TYR A 105 -14.33 9.91 -1.07
CA TYR A 105 -15.58 9.27 -1.46
C TYR A 105 -15.85 8.00 -0.65
N ASN A 106 -14.84 7.16 -0.45
CA ASN A 106 -15.02 5.85 0.15
C ASN A 106 -14.95 5.89 1.69
N PHE A 107 -14.32 6.91 2.29
CA PHE A 107 -14.20 6.95 3.75
C PHE A 107 -15.49 7.48 4.38
N LYS A 108 -16.11 6.66 5.21
CA LYS A 108 -17.31 7.00 5.98
C LYS A 108 -16.89 7.20 7.42
N LYS A 109 -17.12 8.39 7.95
CA LYS A 109 -16.86 8.72 9.37
C LYS A 109 -17.81 8.01 10.32
N SER A 110 -18.96 7.57 9.82
CA SER A 110 -19.98 6.80 10.51
C SER A 110 -20.74 5.99 9.46
N MET A 111 -21.08 4.74 9.79
CA MET A 111 -21.92 3.87 8.95
C MET A 111 -23.42 4.01 9.25
N GLN A 112 -23.81 4.86 10.21
CA GLN A 112 -25.19 4.93 10.72
C GLN A 112 -26.22 5.21 9.62
N ASP A 113 -25.87 6.10 8.69
CA ASP A 113 -26.73 6.49 7.56
C ASP A 113 -26.22 5.92 6.22
N PHE A 114 -25.28 4.96 6.26
CA PHE A 114 -24.71 4.35 5.08
C PHE A 114 -25.35 3.00 4.79
N PHE A 115 -26.04 2.92 3.66
CA PHE A 115 -26.70 1.68 3.24
C PHE A 115 -25.69 0.68 2.66
N ASN A 116 -25.64 -0.52 3.24
CA ASN A 116 -24.86 -1.64 2.74
C ASN A 116 -25.77 -2.88 2.57
N PRO A 117 -26.09 -3.29 1.33
CA PRO A 117 -26.93 -4.47 1.08
C PRO A 117 -26.16 -5.81 1.18
N CYS A 118 -24.85 -5.76 1.46
CA CYS A 118 -23.97 -6.92 1.50
C CYS A 118 -23.71 -7.38 2.95
N ARG A 119 -22.55 -7.98 3.23
CA ARG A 119 -22.16 -8.37 4.59
C ARG A 119 -21.72 -7.14 5.37
N ILE A 120 -22.01 -7.16 6.67
CA ILE A 120 -21.77 -5.99 7.53
C ILE A 120 -20.59 -6.26 8.47
N PHE A 121 -19.47 -5.59 8.19
CA PHE A 121 -18.25 -5.66 9.01
C PHE A 121 -17.98 -4.39 9.83
N CYS A 122 -18.68 -3.31 9.50
CA CYS A 122 -18.62 -2.00 10.17
C CYS A 122 -20.05 -1.52 10.44
N LEU A 123 -20.35 -1.09 11.66
CA LEU A 123 -21.69 -0.89 12.20
C LEU A 123 -21.88 0.48 12.85
N ASN A 124 -23.07 1.07 12.71
CA ASN A 124 -23.50 2.25 13.47
C ASN A 124 -22.51 3.41 13.37
N THR A 125 -22.01 3.90 14.50
CA THR A 125 -21.09 5.04 14.60
C THR A 125 -19.64 4.71 14.24
N GLU A 126 -19.36 3.48 13.80
CA GLU A 126 -18.03 3.07 13.37
C GLU A 126 -17.67 3.73 12.03
N ALA A 127 -16.39 4.07 11.90
CA ALA A 127 -15.82 4.57 10.66
C ALA A 127 -15.23 3.42 9.82
N GLY A 128 -15.17 3.60 8.51
CA GLY A 128 -14.55 2.63 7.61
C GLY A 128 -14.38 3.16 6.20
N LEU A 129 -13.56 2.46 5.42
CA LEU A 129 -13.32 2.76 4.01
C LEU A 129 -13.96 1.65 3.15
N ILE A 130 -14.99 2.01 2.37
CA ILE A 130 -15.75 1.03 1.58
C ILE A 130 -15.03 0.64 0.29
N ILE A 131 -15.37 -0.53 -0.28
CA ILE A 131 -14.74 -1.05 -1.50
C ILE A 131 -14.89 -0.11 -2.71
N CYS A 132 -16.09 0.38 -2.98
CA CYS A 132 -16.35 1.23 -4.14
C CYS A 132 -17.49 2.20 -3.88
N GLU A 133 -17.23 3.49 -4.14
CA GLU A 133 -18.26 4.52 -4.14
C GLU A 133 -18.53 5.00 -5.56
N TYR A 134 -19.75 5.47 -5.84
CA TYR A 134 -20.17 5.96 -7.15
C TYR A 134 -20.60 7.43 -7.05
N PRO A 135 -19.66 8.39 -7.12
CA PRO A 135 -19.97 9.82 -6.94
C PRO A 135 -20.90 10.42 -8.01
N LYS A 136 -21.05 9.73 -9.15
CA LYS A 136 -21.89 10.13 -10.27
C LYS A 136 -22.94 9.04 -10.53
N ASP A 137 -22.65 8.16 -11.49
CA ASP A 137 -23.58 7.14 -11.96
C ASP A 137 -23.23 5.79 -11.32
N LYS A 138 -24.17 5.25 -10.55
CA LYS A 138 -24.08 3.92 -9.95
C LYS A 138 -24.77 2.91 -10.87
N PRO A 139 -24.11 1.81 -11.28
CA PRO A 139 -24.74 0.70 -12.00
C PRO A 139 -25.92 0.15 -11.21
N ALA A 140 -26.95 -0.34 -11.91
CA ALA A 140 -28.11 -0.93 -11.25
C ALA A 140 -27.73 -2.14 -10.37
N VAL A 141 -26.73 -2.90 -10.82
CA VAL A 141 -26.08 -3.97 -10.03
C VAL A 141 -24.57 -3.72 -10.04
N PRO A 142 -24.02 -3.02 -9.03
CA PRO A 142 -22.60 -2.65 -8.99
C PRO A 142 -21.69 -3.86 -8.77
N VAL A 143 -20.39 -3.63 -8.80
CA VAL A 143 -19.39 -4.64 -8.40
C VAL A 143 -19.79 -5.25 -7.05
N PRO A 144 -19.68 -6.59 -6.88
CA PRO A 144 -19.99 -7.22 -5.61
C PRO A 144 -19.23 -6.57 -4.47
N TYR A 145 -19.91 -6.42 -3.33
CA TYR A 145 -19.32 -5.90 -2.10
C TYR A 145 -18.92 -4.42 -2.13
N ALA A 146 -19.38 -3.64 -3.11
CA ALA A 146 -19.06 -2.21 -3.24
C ALA A 146 -19.20 -1.43 -1.92
N GLU A 147 -20.25 -1.71 -1.15
CA GLU A 147 -20.55 -1.05 0.11
C GLU A 147 -19.95 -1.72 1.36
N GLU A 148 -19.21 -2.83 1.21
CA GLU A 148 -18.56 -3.48 2.35
C GLU A 148 -17.29 -2.73 2.78
N THR A 149 -16.96 -2.82 4.07
CA THR A 149 -15.64 -2.45 4.60
C THR A 149 -14.84 -3.74 4.79
N MET A 150 -13.70 -3.87 4.10
CA MET A 150 -12.86 -5.06 4.21
C MET A 150 -11.46 -4.67 4.72
N ASN A 151 -11.15 -5.08 5.96
CA ASN A 151 -9.97 -4.60 6.71
C ASN A 151 -8.66 -4.67 5.90
N GLY A 152 -8.45 -5.74 5.13
CA GLY A 152 -7.24 -5.89 4.33
C GLY A 152 -7.10 -4.84 3.21
N PHE A 153 -8.20 -4.45 2.57
CA PHE A 153 -8.21 -3.37 1.59
C PHE A 153 -8.04 -2.00 2.27
N GLU A 154 -8.63 -1.81 3.45
CA GLU A 154 -8.48 -0.58 4.22
C GLU A 154 -7.01 -0.36 4.64
N TYR A 155 -6.33 -1.39 5.14
CA TYR A 155 -4.89 -1.34 5.43
C TYR A 155 -4.05 -1.10 4.19
N GLN A 156 -4.38 -1.75 3.07
CA GLN A 156 -3.68 -1.55 1.81
C GLN A 156 -3.79 -0.09 1.35
N ALA A 157 -4.99 0.47 1.32
CA ALA A 157 -5.23 1.86 0.93
C ALA A 157 -4.50 2.83 1.88
N ALA A 158 -4.58 2.59 3.19
CA ALA A 158 -3.88 3.38 4.19
C ALA A 158 -2.34 3.35 4.02
N CYS A 159 -1.75 2.17 3.83
CA CYS A 159 -0.32 2.03 3.57
C CYS A 159 0.10 2.78 2.30
N HIS A 160 -0.71 2.69 1.24
CA HIS A 160 -0.43 3.37 -0.02
C HIS A 160 -0.53 4.89 0.12
N MET A 161 -1.54 5.38 0.85
CA MET A 161 -1.67 6.80 1.21
C MET A 161 -0.42 7.30 1.94
N ILE A 162 0.05 6.57 2.97
CA ILE A 162 1.27 6.90 3.71
C ILE A 162 2.50 6.95 2.78
N GLN A 163 2.66 5.97 1.89
CA GLN A 163 3.77 5.92 0.93
C GLN A 163 3.79 7.12 -0.04
N GLU A 164 2.62 7.62 -0.43
CA GLU A 164 2.47 8.77 -1.34
C GLU A 164 2.33 10.12 -0.61
N GLY A 165 2.50 10.14 0.72
CA GLY A 165 2.61 11.35 1.55
C GLY A 165 1.31 11.82 2.23
N MET A 166 0.24 11.04 2.16
CA MET A 166 -1.05 11.29 2.83
C MET A 166 -1.08 10.58 4.19
N ILE A 167 -0.18 11.01 5.08
CA ILE A 167 0.08 10.31 6.35
C ILE A 167 -1.15 10.37 7.27
N SER A 168 -1.75 11.55 7.42
CA SER A 168 -2.90 11.76 8.32
C SER A 168 -4.11 10.94 7.88
N GLU A 169 -4.44 10.96 6.60
CA GLU A 169 -5.55 10.20 6.03
C GLU A 169 -5.32 8.68 6.18
N GLY A 170 -4.09 8.21 5.92
CA GLY A 170 -3.75 6.81 6.12
C GLY A 170 -3.87 6.37 7.59
N LEU A 171 -3.39 7.19 8.53
CA LEU A 171 -3.52 6.89 9.96
C LEU A 171 -4.96 6.97 10.47
N GLU A 172 -5.80 7.85 9.90
CA GLU A 172 -7.23 7.92 10.21
C GLU A 172 -7.96 6.63 9.80
N ILE A 173 -7.65 6.08 8.62
CA ILE A 173 -8.18 4.78 8.18
C ILE A 173 -7.71 3.66 9.11
N VAL A 174 -6.41 3.61 9.44
CA VAL A 174 -5.88 2.59 10.37
C VAL A 174 -6.58 2.67 11.71
N LYS A 175 -6.75 3.87 12.25
CA LYS A 175 -7.48 4.09 13.50
C LYS A 175 -8.93 3.61 13.39
N ALA A 176 -9.62 3.91 12.29
CA ALA A 176 -10.99 3.44 12.06
C ALA A 176 -11.08 1.91 12.13
N VAL A 177 -10.14 1.17 11.52
CA VAL A 177 -10.07 -0.29 11.66
C VAL A 177 -9.84 -0.69 13.12
N ARG A 178 -8.82 -0.12 13.78
CA ARG A 178 -8.45 -0.49 15.15
C ARG A 178 -9.55 -0.19 16.18
N ASP A 179 -10.30 0.90 16.01
CA ASP A 179 -11.41 1.29 16.89
C ASP A 179 -12.63 0.33 16.77
N ARG A 180 -12.71 -0.49 15.71
CA ARG A 180 -13.69 -1.58 15.60
C ARG A 180 -13.27 -2.83 16.37
N PHE A 181 -11.97 -2.99 16.62
CA PHE A 181 -11.34 -4.14 17.26
C PHE A 181 -10.56 -3.72 18.51
N ASP A 182 -11.21 -2.95 19.38
CA ASP A 182 -10.64 -2.37 20.61
C ASP A 182 -10.60 -3.33 21.81
N GLY A 183 -11.20 -4.52 21.69
CA GLY A 183 -11.30 -5.52 22.75
C GLY A 183 -12.60 -5.45 23.55
N GLU A 184 -13.33 -4.34 23.49
CA GLU A 184 -14.68 -4.21 24.03
C GLU A 184 -15.72 -4.60 22.98
N LYS A 185 -15.60 -4.04 21.76
CA LYS A 185 -16.51 -4.31 20.65
C LYS A 185 -16.22 -5.64 19.98
N ARG A 186 -14.94 -5.89 19.67
CA ARG A 186 -14.46 -7.08 18.95
C ARG A 186 -13.03 -7.42 19.38
N ASN A 187 -12.66 -8.70 19.21
CA ASN A 187 -11.33 -9.21 19.54
C ASN A 187 -10.23 -8.46 18.75
N PRO A 188 -9.22 -7.84 19.41
CA PRO A 188 -8.16 -7.06 18.76
C PRO A 188 -7.28 -7.83 17.78
N TRP A 189 -7.33 -9.17 17.84
CA TRP A 189 -6.53 -10.11 17.07
C TRP A 189 -7.34 -10.87 16.02
N ASN A 190 -8.62 -10.52 15.81
CA ASN A 190 -9.51 -11.18 14.86
C ASN A 190 -10.24 -10.16 13.98
N GLU A 191 -9.48 -9.47 13.14
CA GLU A 191 -9.99 -8.56 12.11
C GLU A 191 -10.64 -9.37 10.97
N PHE A 192 -11.90 -9.76 11.17
CA PHE A 192 -12.64 -10.66 10.28
C PHE A 192 -13.11 -10.00 8.97
N GLU A 193 -13.32 -10.84 7.95
CA GLU A 193 -13.91 -10.49 6.65
C GLU A 193 -14.81 -11.66 6.22
N CYS A 194 -14.39 -12.54 5.30
CA CYS A 194 -15.14 -13.75 4.94
C CYS A 194 -14.93 -14.89 5.96
N GLY A 195 -15.08 -14.58 7.25
CA GLY A 195 -14.84 -15.47 8.39
C GLY A 195 -13.82 -14.92 9.39
N SER A 196 -13.67 -15.62 10.51
CA SER A 196 -12.61 -15.34 11.50
C SER A 196 -11.24 -15.73 10.96
N ASN A 197 -10.18 -15.10 11.48
CA ASN A 197 -8.78 -15.34 11.11
C ASN A 197 -8.50 -15.16 9.61
N TYR A 198 -9.17 -14.19 8.98
CA TYR A 198 -9.03 -13.94 7.56
C TYR A 198 -7.67 -13.30 7.24
N ALA A 199 -6.88 -13.95 6.38
CA ALA A 199 -5.47 -13.59 6.17
C ALA A 199 -5.26 -12.20 5.55
N ARG A 200 -6.27 -11.62 4.89
CA ARG A 200 -6.12 -10.34 4.18
C ARG A 200 -5.75 -9.19 5.11
N SER A 201 -6.19 -9.23 6.37
CA SER A 201 -5.86 -8.23 7.40
C SER A 201 -4.36 -8.22 7.76
N MET A 202 -3.61 -9.26 7.40
CA MET A 202 -2.13 -9.24 7.50
C MET A 202 -1.47 -8.19 6.61
N ALA A 203 -2.22 -7.55 5.69
CA ALA A 203 -1.77 -6.34 5.00
C ALA A 203 -1.34 -5.23 5.97
N SER A 204 -1.83 -5.22 7.21
CA SER A 204 -1.38 -4.34 8.29
C SER A 204 0.13 -4.41 8.55
N TYR A 205 0.81 -5.52 8.25
CA TYR A 205 2.27 -5.61 8.37
C TYR A 205 2.98 -4.58 7.47
N ALA A 206 2.38 -4.22 6.32
CA ALA A 206 2.94 -3.22 5.43
C ALA A 206 2.98 -1.80 6.02
N LEU A 207 2.26 -1.54 7.13
CA LEU A 207 2.38 -0.28 7.87
C LEU A 207 3.81 -0.07 8.38
N LEU A 208 4.48 -1.15 8.80
CA LEU A 208 5.88 -1.10 9.21
C LEU A 208 6.76 -0.57 8.08
N LEU A 209 6.55 -1.04 6.85
CA LEU A 209 7.28 -0.62 5.67
C LEU A 209 6.94 0.82 5.27
N ALA A 210 5.64 1.15 5.21
CA ALA A 210 5.16 2.46 4.81
C ALA A 210 5.62 3.58 5.76
N LEU A 211 5.57 3.34 7.08
CA LEU A 211 5.93 4.33 8.09
C LEU A 211 7.44 4.43 8.31
N SER A 212 8.20 3.34 8.20
CA SER A 212 9.66 3.38 8.32
C SER A 212 10.36 3.87 7.05
N GLY A 213 9.66 3.82 5.91
CA GLY A 213 10.27 4.05 4.59
C GLY A 213 11.41 3.07 4.32
N PHE A 214 11.30 1.83 4.84
CA PHE A 214 12.29 0.78 4.63
C PHE A 214 12.37 0.39 3.16
N GLU A 215 13.58 0.39 2.61
CA GLU A 215 13.89 -0.06 1.26
C GLU A 215 15.14 -0.95 1.27
N PHE A 216 15.26 -1.84 0.30
CA PHE A 216 16.43 -2.71 0.17
C PHE A 216 16.67 -3.15 -1.27
N ASP A 217 17.93 -3.47 -1.58
CA ASP A 217 18.37 -4.19 -2.77
C ASP A 217 19.53 -5.10 -2.36
N MET A 218 19.22 -6.35 -2.01
CA MET A 218 20.22 -7.28 -1.49
C MET A 218 21.20 -7.76 -2.57
N ALA A 219 20.84 -7.67 -3.86
CA ALA A 219 21.79 -7.95 -4.93
C ALA A 219 22.90 -6.89 -5.01
N LYS A 220 22.61 -5.66 -4.57
CA LYS A 220 23.57 -4.57 -4.44
C LYS A 220 24.11 -4.36 -3.02
N GLY A 221 23.64 -5.12 -2.03
CA GLY A 221 23.97 -4.89 -0.62
C GLY A 221 23.50 -3.50 -0.15
N HIS A 222 22.26 -3.14 -0.43
CA HIS A 222 21.68 -1.84 -0.07
C HIS A 222 20.52 -2.01 0.90
N ILE A 223 20.50 -1.16 1.93
CA ILE A 223 19.35 -0.94 2.82
C ILE A 223 19.16 0.56 3.02
N GLY A 224 17.90 1.01 3.11
CA GLY A 224 17.55 2.39 3.39
C GLY A 224 16.37 2.53 4.34
N PHE A 225 16.32 3.65 5.05
CA PHE A 225 15.19 4.05 5.89
C PHE A 225 14.82 5.52 5.68
N SER A 226 13.53 5.81 5.61
CA SER A 226 13.02 7.19 5.56
C SER A 226 11.74 7.30 6.39
N PRO A 227 11.87 7.32 7.74
CA PRO A 227 10.72 7.37 8.63
C PRO A 227 9.78 8.53 8.28
N LYS A 228 8.47 8.26 8.27
CA LYS A 228 7.42 9.25 7.97
C LYS A 228 6.89 9.92 9.22
N ILE A 229 7.07 9.28 10.37
CA ILE A 229 6.69 9.76 11.70
C ILE A 229 7.89 9.72 12.63
N ASN A 230 7.84 10.51 13.70
CA ASN A 230 8.85 10.55 14.77
C ASN A 230 10.30 10.61 14.24
N GLN A 231 10.55 11.45 13.23
CA GLN A 231 11.79 11.41 12.43
C GLN A 231 13.08 11.63 13.23
N GLU A 232 12.98 12.26 14.41
CA GLU A 232 14.10 12.48 15.33
C GLU A 232 14.21 11.42 16.43
N ASN A 233 13.13 10.67 16.70
CA ASN A 233 13.08 9.63 17.73
C ASN A 233 12.26 8.44 17.24
N PHE A 234 12.86 7.62 16.38
CA PHE A 234 12.19 6.56 15.66
C PHE A 234 12.74 5.20 16.05
N TYR A 235 11.87 4.19 16.13
CA TYR A 235 12.26 2.80 16.31
C TYR A 235 11.39 1.91 15.43
N CYS A 236 11.98 0.96 14.72
CA CYS A 236 11.23 -0.09 14.05
C CYS A 236 11.97 -1.43 14.01
N PHE A 237 11.19 -2.49 13.83
CA PHE A 237 11.67 -3.80 13.44
C PHE A 237 11.94 -3.84 11.92
N TRP A 238 12.93 -4.63 11.51
CA TRP A 238 13.16 -4.97 10.10
C TRP A 238 13.51 -6.46 9.99
N SER A 239 13.16 -7.06 8.85
CA SER A 239 13.42 -8.49 8.57
C SER A 239 13.68 -8.72 7.09
N LEU A 240 14.73 -9.47 6.80
CA LEU A 240 15.14 -9.92 5.47
C LEU A 240 15.56 -11.40 5.54
N ASN A 241 15.85 -12.00 4.39
CA ASN A 241 16.21 -13.42 4.30
C ASN A 241 17.48 -13.81 5.09
N TYR A 242 18.48 -12.91 5.17
CA TYR A 242 19.77 -13.18 5.83
C TYR A 242 19.82 -12.74 7.29
N GLY A 243 18.79 -12.05 7.79
CA GLY A 243 18.78 -11.56 9.16
C GLY A 243 17.58 -10.69 9.48
N TRP A 244 17.41 -10.40 10.77
CA TRP A 244 16.41 -9.46 11.26
C TRP A 244 16.95 -8.68 12.46
N GLY A 245 16.32 -7.57 12.77
CA GLY A 245 16.78 -6.71 13.84
C GLY A 245 15.96 -5.45 14.03
N SER A 246 16.62 -4.39 14.47
CA SER A 246 15.98 -3.10 14.71
C SER A 246 16.74 -1.94 14.08
N PHE A 247 16.00 -0.92 13.69
CA PHE A 247 16.51 0.36 13.25
C PHE A 247 16.01 1.45 14.21
N GLU A 248 16.90 2.36 14.58
CA GLU A 248 16.65 3.40 15.56
C GLU A 248 17.28 4.73 15.15
N ILE A 249 16.56 5.82 15.42
CA ILE A 249 17.04 7.19 15.36
C ILE A 249 16.80 7.81 16.74
N GLN A 250 17.84 8.37 17.35
CA GLN A 250 17.77 9.16 18.58
C GLN A 250 18.55 10.46 18.36
N GLU A 251 17.85 11.53 18.00
CA GLU A 251 18.36 12.87 17.70
C GLU A 251 19.52 12.89 16.68
N ASN A 252 20.74 12.69 17.18
CA ASN A 252 22.00 12.76 16.45
C ASN A 252 22.66 11.39 16.27
N LYS A 253 21.99 10.31 16.68
CA LYS A 253 22.49 8.94 16.60
C LYS A 253 21.54 8.07 15.81
N ILE A 254 22.07 7.37 14.81
CA ILE A 254 21.34 6.40 14.00
C ILE A 254 21.96 5.03 14.25
N ARG A 255 21.13 4.03 14.51
CA ARG A 255 21.58 2.68 14.85
C ARG A 255 20.79 1.63 14.07
N PHE A 256 21.51 0.79 13.33
CA PHE A 256 20.98 -0.39 12.66
C PHE A 256 21.59 -1.64 13.29
N THR A 257 20.78 -2.40 14.03
CA THR A 257 21.23 -3.56 14.81
C THR A 257 20.76 -4.85 14.17
N VAL A 258 21.65 -5.83 14.00
CA VAL A 258 21.32 -7.19 13.57
C VAL A 258 21.14 -8.05 14.82
N LYS A 259 19.92 -8.54 15.05
CA LYS A 259 19.61 -9.38 16.23
C LYS A 259 19.72 -10.88 15.93
N TRP A 260 19.64 -11.26 14.66
CA TRP A 260 19.86 -12.62 14.20
C TRP A 260 20.34 -12.62 12.75
N GLY A 261 21.19 -13.59 12.40
CA GLY A 261 21.79 -13.72 11.08
C GLY A 261 22.96 -12.75 10.87
N HIS A 262 23.13 -12.29 9.63
CA HIS A 262 24.13 -11.27 9.26
C HIS A 262 23.59 -10.39 8.12
N ILE A 263 24.14 -9.20 7.94
CA ILE A 263 23.82 -8.34 6.81
C ILE A 263 25.10 -7.77 6.21
N CYS A 264 25.34 -8.09 4.94
CA CYS A 264 26.41 -7.48 4.16
C CYS A 264 25.90 -6.27 3.37
N LEU A 265 26.52 -5.10 3.57
CA LEU A 265 26.14 -3.85 2.91
C LEU A 265 27.30 -3.21 2.15
N ASN A 266 27.01 -2.77 0.93
CA ASN A 266 27.82 -1.81 0.19
C ASN A 266 27.32 -0.37 0.39
N SER A 267 26.05 -0.21 0.77
CA SER A 267 25.47 1.12 0.98
C SER A 267 24.33 1.12 1.99
N PHE A 268 24.20 2.25 2.67
CA PHE A 268 23.17 2.49 3.68
C PHE A 268 22.55 3.88 3.48
N ALA A 269 21.24 3.97 3.33
CA ALA A 269 20.54 5.25 3.17
C ALA A 269 19.71 5.60 4.41
N CYS A 270 19.69 6.89 4.75
CA CYS A 270 18.78 7.42 5.74
C CYS A 270 18.35 8.82 5.32
N SER A 271 17.07 9.17 5.47
CA SER A 271 16.62 10.53 5.20
C SER A 271 17.36 11.59 6.01
N VAL A 272 17.83 11.26 7.21
CA VAL A 272 18.62 12.15 8.07
C VAL A 272 19.96 12.54 7.43
N PHE A 273 20.57 11.66 6.64
CA PHE A 273 21.84 11.95 5.95
C PHE A 273 21.70 12.99 4.82
N LYS A 274 20.47 13.38 4.45
CA LYS A 274 20.22 14.46 3.50
C LYS A 274 20.25 15.83 4.17
N THR A 275 20.03 15.89 5.48
CA THR A 275 19.89 17.14 6.25
C THR A 275 20.97 17.35 7.28
N LYS A 276 21.63 16.27 7.74
CA LYS A 276 22.71 16.30 8.74
C LYS A 276 24.00 15.73 8.16
N GLN A 277 25.12 16.30 8.58
CA GLN A 277 26.45 15.82 8.22
C GLN A 277 26.79 14.60 9.07
N ILE A 278 27.35 13.56 8.45
CA ILE A 278 27.82 12.37 9.17
C ILE A 278 29.22 12.64 9.71
N GLU A 279 29.40 12.56 11.02
CA GLU A 279 30.71 12.72 11.66
C GLU A 279 31.52 11.41 11.67
N THR A 280 30.86 10.30 11.99
CA THR A 280 31.48 8.98 12.02
C THR A 280 30.44 7.89 11.79
N ILE A 281 30.90 6.78 11.21
CA ILE A 281 30.16 5.52 11.17
C ILE A 281 31.04 4.43 11.77
N THR A 282 30.46 3.62 12.66
CA THR A 282 31.10 2.42 13.20
C THR A 282 30.25 1.19 12.93
N VAL A 283 30.91 0.03 12.84
CA VAL A 283 30.28 -1.29 12.89
C VAL A 283 30.90 -2.03 14.07
N GLY A 284 30.08 -2.31 15.09
CA GLY A 284 30.62 -2.67 16.40
C GLY A 284 31.50 -1.53 16.94
N ASP A 285 32.76 -1.85 17.25
CA ASP A 285 33.76 -0.90 17.76
C ASP A 285 34.68 -0.32 16.66
N GLU A 286 34.55 -0.77 15.41
CA GLU A 286 35.44 -0.37 14.32
C GLU A 286 34.86 0.79 13.50
N LYS A 287 35.71 1.80 13.19
CA LYS A 287 35.33 2.88 12.28
C LYS A 287 35.40 2.42 10.83
N VAL A 288 34.42 2.84 10.03
CA VAL A 288 34.31 2.47 8.62
C VAL A 288 34.50 3.71 7.74
N SER A 289 35.29 3.59 6.68
CA SER A 289 35.43 4.63 5.64
C SER A 289 34.24 4.64 4.69
N PHE A 290 33.76 5.84 4.35
CA PHE A 290 32.60 6.00 3.49
C PHE A 290 32.64 7.30 2.68
N ALA A 291 31.87 7.30 1.59
CA ALA A 291 31.49 8.49 0.85
C ALA A 291 29.98 8.70 0.93
N VAL A 292 29.52 9.95 0.98
CA VAL A 292 28.09 10.29 1.01
C VAL A 292 27.69 10.96 -0.30
N LYS A 293 26.59 10.50 -0.88
CA LYS A 293 25.95 11.15 -2.02
C LYS A 293 24.43 11.07 -1.90
N ASP A 294 23.75 12.21 -1.98
CA ASP A 294 22.28 12.31 -1.98
C ASP A 294 21.60 11.58 -0.79
N GLY A 295 22.23 11.61 0.39
CA GLY A 295 21.75 10.92 1.60
C GLY A 295 21.96 9.41 1.63
N CYS A 296 22.79 8.89 0.72
CA CYS A 296 23.22 7.51 0.67
C CYS A 296 24.71 7.43 1.03
N VAL A 297 25.02 6.66 2.08
CA VAL A 297 26.37 6.26 2.45
C VAL A 297 26.79 5.10 1.55
N ARG A 298 27.97 5.20 0.95
CA ARG A 298 28.64 4.11 0.25
C ARG A 298 29.94 3.80 0.96
N PHE A 299 30.11 2.55 1.37
CA PHE A 299 31.33 2.11 2.04
C PHE A 299 32.43 1.86 1.01
N GLU A 300 33.69 2.14 1.37
CA GLU A 300 34.83 1.86 0.49
C GLU A 300 35.02 0.36 0.25
N SER A 301 34.70 -0.45 1.26
CA SER A 301 34.60 -1.90 1.19
C SER A 301 33.26 -2.35 1.78
N ALA A 302 32.73 -3.47 1.29
CA ALA A 302 31.53 -4.06 1.85
C ALA A 302 31.71 -4.31 3.36
N ILE A 303 30.74 -3.90 4.16
CA ILE A 303 30.70 -4.20 5.60
C ILE A 303 29.86 -5.45 5.82
N ASP A 304 30.22 -6.25 6.82
CA ASP A 304 29.44 -7.39 7.29
C ASP A 304 29.06 -7.15 8.74
N ILE A 305 27.76 -6.96 9.00
CA ILE A 305 27.21 -6.70 10.33
C ILE A 305 26.69 -8.02 10.88
N LYS A 306 27.33 -8.55 11.92
CA LYS A 306 27.02 -9.86 12.49
C LYS A 306 25.95 -9.78 13.56
N VAL A 307 25.50 -10.95 14.01
CA VAL A 307 24.56 -11.07 15.14
C VAL A 307 25.04 -10.29 16.37
N ASN A 308 24.13 -9.52 16.95
CA ASN A 308 24.34 -8.60 18.07
C ASN A 308 25.29 -7.42 17.80
N GLU A 309 25.76 -7.24 16.57
CA GLU A 309 26.46 -6.02 16.16
C GLU A 309 25.48 -4.97 15.64
N ALA A 310 25.96 -3.73 15.57
CA ALA A 310 25.22 -2.63 15.01
C ALA A 310 26.11 -1.72 14.17
N LEU A 311 25.57 -1.22 13.06
CA LEU A 311 26.04 -0.02 12.43
C LEU A 311 25.53 1.18 13.23
N CYS A 312 26.43 2.06 13.65
CA CYS A 312 26.10 3.31 14.34
C CYS A 312 26.64 4.50 13.56
N ALA A 313 25.78 5.45 13.22
CA ALA A 313 26.19 6.73 12.64
C ALA A 313 25.91 7.86 13.63
N ILE A 314 26.89 8.74 13.84
CA ILE A 314 26.72 10.00 14.57
C ILE A 314 26.63 11.13 13.54
N VAL A 315 25.61 11.97 13.68
CA VAL A 315 25.29 13.05 12.75
C VAL A 315 25.15 14.39 13.46
N LYS A 316 25.47 15.47 12.75
CA LYS A 316 25.38 16.86 13.22
C LYS A 316 24.55 17.71 12.28
#